data_AF-A0A8H5CWS8-F1
#
_entry.id   AF-A0A8H5CWS8-F1
#
_cell.length_a   1.000
_cell.length_b   1.000
_cell.length_c   1.000
_cell.angle_alpha   90.00
_cell.angle_beta   90.00
_cell.angle_gamma   90.00
#
_symmetry.space_group_name_H-M   'P 1'
#
loop_
_entity.id
_entity.type
_entity.pdbx_description
1 polymer ?
#
loop_
_entity_poly.entity_id
_entity_poly.type
_entity_poly.pdbx_seq_one_letter_code
_entity_poly.pdbx_strand_id
1 'polypeptide(L)'
;MSSRPSIQISSSSKSASSLVTLSPATLADLPMRYVNGAMMDYFLIEVVNTLRESSAVTKNPRDSTVSLNSRSGKNAAVDEEEEAIRTHLEAIGLHVGANFAERLCRDRSLFTETLDVIKFVCKDLWAACWDRQVDNLRTNHRGIYVLQDNAFKTITRLSSWEGRADATRKAKLGSNSVHDDF
;
A
#
# COMPACT_ATOMS: atom_id res chain seq x y z
N MET A 1 9.28 -68.95 -36.75
CA MET A 1 7.91 -69.13 -36.20
C MET A 1 8.04 -69.31 -34.70
N SER A 2 7.55 -68.36 -33.91
CA SER A 2 7.02 -68.61 -32.56
C SER A 2 6.42 -67.32 -32.01
N SER A 3 5.10 -67.31 -31.96
CA SER A 3 4.22 -66.28 -31.44
C SER A 3 4.07 -66.40 -29.92
N ARG A 4 3.88 -65.28 -29.22
CA ARG A 4 2.91 -65.14 -28.12
C ARG A 4 2.82 -63.67 -27.66
N PRO A 5 1.62 -63.05 -27.64
CA PRO A 5 1.39 -61.76 -27.01
C PRO A 5 0.96 -61.96 -25.55
N SER A 6 1.47 -61.14 -24.63
CA SER A 6 0.94 -61.07 -23.26
C SER A 6 0.00 -59.89 -23.13
N ILE A 7 -1.28 -60.22 -23.03
CA ILE A 7 -2.37 -59.34 -22.59
C ILE A 7 -2.20 -59.06 -21.10
N GLN A 8 -2.21 -57.79 -20.71
CA GLN A 8 -2.59 -57.39 -19.35
C GLN A 8 -3.75 -56.41 -19.43
N ILE A 9 -4.76 -56.78 -18.67
CA ILE A 9 -6.14 -56.31 -18.66
C ILE A 9 -6.23 -54.99 -17.91
N SER A 10 -7.04 -54.10 -18.47
CA SER A 10 -7.49 -52.85 -17.88
C SER A 10 -8.14 -53.03 -16.50
N SER A 11 -7.65 -52.34 -15.48
CA SER A 11 -8.43 -52.01 -14.30
C SER A 11 -8.80 -50.52 -14.33
N SER A 12 -9.98 -50.25 -14.88
CA SER A 12 -10.64 -48.96 -14.76
C SER A 12 -11.19 -48.81 -13.34
N SER A 13 -10.55 -47.99 -12.51
CA SER A 13 -11.19 -47.40 -11.33
C SER A 13 -11.43 -45.91 -11.60
N LYS A 14 -12.53 -45.62 -12.31
CA LYS A 14 -13.10 -44.27 -12.35
C LYS A 14 -13.81 -44.02 -11.02
N SER A 15 -13.16 -43.32 -10.10
CA SER A 15 -13.83 -42.63 -9.01
C SER A 15 -12.96 -41.47 -8.56
N ALA A 16 -13.20 -40.32 -9.15
CA ALA A 16 -12.88 -39.04 -8.54
C ALA A 16 -14.05 -38.11 -8.87
N SER A 17 -14.91 -37.91 -7.88
CA SER A 17 -15.85 -36.81 -7.81
C SER A 17 -15.11 -35.53 -8.21
N SER A 18 -15.63 -34.81 -9.20
CA SER A 18 -15.00 -33.59 -9.71
C SER A 18 -15.14 -32.44 -8.70
N LEU A 19 -14.37 -32.50 -7.62
CA LEU A 19 -13.95 -31.29 -6.95
C LEU A 19 -12.82 -30.74 -7.81
N VAL A 20 -13.05 -29.58 -8.42
CA VAL A 20 -11.98 -28.80 -9.04
C VAL A 20 -10.98 -28.53 -7.92
N THR A 21 -9.91 -29.31 -7.86
CA THR A 21 -8.78 -29.06 -6.98
C THR A 21 -8.08 -27.83 -7.54
N LEU A 22 -8.53 -26.65 -7.11
CA LEU A 22 -7.82 -25.40 -7.33
C LEU A 22 -6.42 -25.60 -6.74
N SER A 23 -5.42 -25.65 -7.61
CA SER A 23 -4.02 -25.71 -7.18
C SER A 23 -3.72 -24.45 -6.35
N PRO A 24 -2.90 -24.54 -5.29
CA PRO A 24 -2.41 -23.35 -4.59
C PRO A 24 -1.78 -22.33 -5.55
N ALA A 25 -1.16 -22.81 -6.64
CA ALA A 25 -0.61 -21.95 -7.68
C ALA A 25 -1.67 -21.12 -8.41
N THR A 26 -2.88 -21.68 -8.65
CA THR A 26 -4.00 -20.96 -9.29
C THR A 26 -4.69 -19.97 -8.36
N LEU A 27 -4.63 -20.17 -7.04
CA LEU A 27 -5.12 -19.18 -6.06
C LEU A 27 -4.13 -18.02 -5.90
N ALA A 28 -2.84 -18.29 -6.03
CA ALA A 28 -1.78 -17.28 -6.01
C ALA A 28 -1.72 -16.45 -7.31
N ASP A 29 -2.30 -16.95 -8.40
CA ASP A 29 -2.33 -16.29 -9.72
C ASP A 29 -3.63 -15.50 -9.93
N LEU A 30 -3.97 -14.64 -8.96
CA LEU A 30 -5.08 -13.72 -9.09
C LEU A 30 -4.76 -12.70 -10.19
N PRO A 31 -5.61 -12.55 -11.22
CA PRO A 31 -5.37 -11.61 -12.30
C PRO A 31 -5.26 -10.18 -11.76
N MET A 32 -4.31 -9.41 -12.29
CA MET A 32 -4.22 -7.98 -11.98
C MET A 32 -5.54 -7.28 -12.30
N ARG A 33 -6.15 -6.70 -11.25
CA ARG A 33 -7.34 -5.86 -11.39
C ARG A 33 -6.89 -4.41 -11.46
N TYR A 34 -7.44 -3.68 -12.41
CA TYR A 34 -7.17 -2.25 -12.56
C TYR A 34 -8.16 -1.45 -11.72
N VAL A 35 -7.64 -0.47 -10.99
CA VAL A 35 -8.42 0.52 -10.24
C VAL A 35 -8.26 1.87 -10.94
N ASN A 36 -9.34 2.65 -11.01
CA ASN A 36 -9.28 3.99 -11.59
C ASN A 36 -8.33 4.87 -10.75
N GLY A 37 -7.39 5.56 -11.41
CA GLY A 37 -6.44 6.44 -10.73
C GLY A 37 -7.11 7.51 -9.87
N ALA A 38 -8.26 8.05 -10.30
CA ALA A 38 -9.01 9.01 -9.50
C ALA A 38 -9.53 8.40 -8.18
N MET A 39 -9.98 7.14 -8.21
CA MET A 39 -10.42 6.43 -7.00
C MET A 39 -9.25 6.22 -6.03
N MET A 40 -8.05 5.91 -6.54
CA MET A 40 -6.86 5.80 -5.71
C MET A 40 -6.46 7.14 -5.08
N ASP A 41 -6.59 8.24 -5.82
CA ASP A 41 -6.35 9.59 -5.28
C ASP A 41 -7.29 9.90 -4.11
N TYR A 42 -8.60 9.68 -4.27
CA TYR A 42 -9.57 9.90 -3.19
C TYR A 42 -9.29 9.02 -1.98
N PHE A 43 -8.99 7.74 -2.20
CA PHE A 43 -8.63 6.82 -1.13
C PHE A 43 -7.41 7.30 -0.33
N LEU A 44 -6.34 7.71 -1.02
CA LEU A 44 -5.12 8.18 -0.35
C LEU A 44 -5.30 9.51 0.38
N ILE A 45 -6.15 10.40 -0.14
CA ILE A 45 -6.51 11.65 0.53
C ILE A 45 -7.27 11.35 1.83
N GLU A 46 -8.19 10.39 1.79
CA GLU A 46 -9.12 10.14 2.89
C GLU A 46 -8.57 9.17 3.95
N VAL A 47 -7.61 8.32 3.60
CA VAL A 47 -7.02 7.33 4.52
C VAL A 47 -6.57 7.94 5.85
N VAL A 48 -5.91 9.11 5.81
CA VAL A 48 -5.40 9.75 7.04
C VAL A 48 -6.55 10.31 7.88
N ASN A 49 -7.59 10.85 7.24
CA ASN A 49 -8.78 11.34 7.93
C ASN A 49 -9.58 10.20 8.56
N THR A 50 -9.81 9.12 7.80
CA THR A 50 -10.46 7.91 8.30
C THR A 50 -9.69 7.30 9.48
N LEU A 51 -8.36 7.26 9.41
CA LEU A 51 -7.53 6.78 10.51
C LEU A 51 -7.64 7.68 11.75
N ARG A 52 -7.68 9.00 11.58
CA ARG A 52 -7.93 9.96 12.68
C ARG A 52 -9.27 9.71 13.35
N GLU A 53 -10.34 9.60 12.56
CA GLU A 53 -11.70 9.37 13.08
C GLU A 53 -11.80 8.02 13.79
N SER A 54 -11.24 6.96 13.22
CA SER A 54 -11.23 5.62 13.84
C SER A 54 -10.44 5.60 15.16
N SER A 55 -9.35 6.36 15.25
CA SER A 55 -8.54 6.49 16.46
C SER A 55 -9.29 7.26 17.56
N ALA A 56 -10.12 8.24 17.19
CA ALA A 56 -10.95 8.98 18.14
C ALA A 56 -12.05 8.13 18.78
N VAL A 57 -12.64 7.18 18.04
CA VAL A 57 -13.68 6.27 18.55
C VAL A 57 -13.14 5.31 19.61
N THR A 58 -11.85 4.94 19.52
CA THR A 58 -11.20 4.03 20.49
C THR A 58 -10.88 4.73 21.82
N LYS A 59 -10.83 6.07 21.85
CA LYS A 59 -10.67 6.87 23.07
C LYS A 59 -12.01 6.90 23.84
N ASN A 60 -12.27 5.87 24.64
CA ASN A 60 -13.45 5.82 25.51
C ASN A 60 -13.50 7.04 26.48
N PRO A 61 -14.68 7.65 26.74
CA PRO A 61 -14.83 8.81 27.65
C PRO A 61 -14.50 8.57 29.12
N ARG A 62 -14.09 7.35 29.49
CA ARG A 62 -13.89 6.94 30.90
C ARG A 62 -12.54 7.35 31.47
N ASP A 63 -11.62 7.86 30.65
CA ASP A 63 -10.29 8.28 31.10
C ASP A 63 -10.19 9.80 31.38
N SER A 64 -11.31 10.52 31.27
CA SER A 64 -11.38 11.98 31.39
C SER A 64 -11.60 12.46 32.84
N THR A 65 -10.80 12.01 33.79
CA THR A 65 -10.68 12.71 35.09
C THR A 65 -9.21 12.98 35.37
N VAL A 66 -8.80 14.22 35.08
CA VAL A 66 -7.46 14.87 35.25
C VAL A 66 -7.08 15.47 33.88
N SER A 67 -6.81 16.75 33.68
CA SER A 67 -6.70 17.89 34.58
C SER A 67 -6.86 19.19 33.79
N LEU A 68 -7.27 20.21 34.53
CA LEU A 68 -7.43 21.59 34.10
C LEU A 68 -6.08 22.22 33.70
N ASN A 69 -6.15 23.12 32.72
CA ASN A 69 -5.17 24.16 32.38
C ASN A 69 -3.75 23.73 31.91
N SER A 70 -3.55 23.67 30.58
CA SER A 70 -2.45 24.40 29.91
C SER A 70 -2.59 24.35 28.37
N ARG A 71 -2.39 25.49 27.69
CA ARG A 71 -2.23 25.53 26.22
C ARG A 71 -0.99 24.73 25.76
N SER A 72 -0.05 24.44 26.67
CA SER A 72 1.13 23.61 26.43
C SER A 72 0.79 22.11 26.34
N GLY A 73 -0.13 21.61 27.17
CA GLY A 73 -0.56 20.21 27.13
C GLY A 73 -1.38 19.86 25.88
N LYS A 74 -2.05 20.84 25.26
CA LYS A 74 -2.77 20.64 24.00
C LYS A 74 -1.85 20.31 22.84
N ASN A 75 -0.69 20.97 22.71
CA ASN A 75 0.24 20.70 21.60
C ASN A 75 0.88 19.32 21.75
N ALA A 76 1.33 18.96 22.97
CA ALA A 76 1.89 17.64 23.24
C ALA A 76 0.91 16.49 22.98
N ALA A 77 -0.37 16.67 23.34
CA ALA A 77 -1.40 15.67 23.07
C ALA A 77 -1.74 15.53 21.58
N VAL A 78 -1.66 16.63 20.81
CA VAL A 78 -1.82 16.60 19.35
C VAL A 78 -0.62 15.90 18.69
N ASP A 79 0.60 16.20 19.14
CA ASP A 79 1.81 15.56 18.61
C ASP A 79 1.80 14.04 18.87
N GLU A 80 1.34 13.60 20.05
CA GLU A 80 1.20 12.18 20.39
C GLU A 80 0.14 11.48 19.53
N GLU A 81 -0.98 12.15 19.26
CA GLU A 81 -2.01 11.63 18.34
C GLU A 81 -1.48 11.51 16.91
N GLU A 82 -0.78 12.53 16.40
CA GLU A 82 -0.17 12.51 15.07
C GLU A 82 0.88 11.40 14.94
N GLU A 83 1.67 11.13 15.98
CA GLU A 83 2.65 10.04 15.99
C GLU A 83 1.99 8.66 15.98
N ALA A 84 0.88 8.50 16.71
CA ALA A 84 0.11 7.25 16.69
C ALA A 84 -0.49 6.97 15.30
N ILE A 85 -1.02 8.01 14.63
CA ILE A 85 -1.53 7.91 13.26
C ILE A 85 -0.41 7.57 12.29
N ARG A 86 0.77 8.21 12.43
CA ARG A 86 1.94 7.91 11.60
C ARG A 86 2.36 6.44 11.75
N THR A 87 2.46 5.95 12.98
CA THR A 87 2.83 4.56 13.27
C THR A 87 1.84 3.57 12.64
N HIS A 88 0.54 3.87 12.73
CA HIS A 88 -0.49 3.02 12.12
C HIS A 88 -0.41 3.05 10.58
N LEU A 89 -0.22 4.23 9.99
CA LEU A 89 -0.04 4.37 8.54
C LEU A 89 1.22 3.62 8.05
N GLU A 90 2.32 3.66 8.81
CA GLU A 90 3.52 2.89 8.52
C GLU A 90 3.28 1.38 8.57
N ALA A 91 2.50 0.89 9.54
CA ALA A 91 2.14 -0.53 9.62
C ALA A 91 1.32 -0.99 8.40
N ILE A 92 0.34 -0.18 7.98
CA ILE A 92 -0.46 -0.43 6.78
C ILE A 92 0.45 -0.44 5.55
N GLY A 93 1.33 0.57 5.42
CA GLY A 93 2.28 0.70 4.32
C GLY A 93 3.26 -0.47 4.24
N LEU A 94 3.77 -0.94 5.39
CA LEU A 94 4.65 -2.11 5.47
C LEU A 94 3.93 -3.37 5.01
N HIS A 95 2.71 -3.59 5.49
CA HIS A 95 1.92 -4.77 5.13
C HIS A 95 1.61 -4.79 3.62
N VAL A 96 1.05 -3.70 3.09
CA VAL A 96 0.70 -3.61 1.66
C VAL A 96 1.97 -3.67 0.80
N GLY A 97 3.02 -2.95 1.19
CA GLY A 97 4.29 -2.89 0.47
C GLY A 97 5.01 -4.23 0.41
N ALA A 98 5.03 -5.01 1.49
CA ALA A 98 5.63 -6.34 1.52
C ALA A 98 4.91 -7.30 0.56
N ASN A 99 3.58 -7.41 0.67
CA ASN A 99 2.78 -8.25 -0.23
C ASN A 99 2.95 -7.82 -1.70
N PHE A 100 3.01 -6.51 -1.96
CA PHE A 100 3.19 -5.99 -3.30
C PHE A 100 4.58 -6.30 -3.87
N ALA A 101 5.62 -6.11 -3.07
CA ALA A 101 7.00 -6.41 -3.45
C ALA A 101 7.21 -7.91 -3.70
N GLU A 102 6.65 -8.79 -2.87
CA GLU A 102 6.67 -10.24 -3.09
C GLU A 102 6.09 -10.61 -4.45
N ARG A 103 4.95 -9.99 -4.82
CA ARG A 103 4.31 -10.26 -6.11
C ARG A 103 5.12 -9.75 -7.29
N LEU A 104 5.72 -8.57 -7.19
CA LEU A 104 6.59 -8.01 -8.25
C LEU A 104 7.93 -8.76 -8.39
N CYS A 105 8.40 -9.41 -7.33
CA CYS A 105 9.65 -10.14 -7.31
C CYS A 105 9.50 -11.64 -7.60
N ARG A 106 8.28 -12.14 -7.88
CA ARG A 106 7.99 -13.58 -8.04
C ARG A 106 8.95 -14.31 -8.98
N ASP A 107 9.23 -13.72 -10.14
CA ASP A 107 10.06 -14.30 -11.19
C ASP A 107 11.46 -13.65 -11.26
N ARG A 108 11.83 -12.87 -10.23
CA ARG A 108 13.10 -12.16 -10.16
C ARG A 108 14.09 -12.93 -9.30
N SER A 109 15.37 -12.90 -9.68
CA SER A 109 16.45 -13.32 -8.78
C SER A 109 16.48 -12.47 -7.51
N LEU A 110 16.86 -13.07 -6.39
CA LEU A 110 17.03 -12.34 -5.13
C LEU A 110 18.03 -11.18 -5.31
N PHE A 111 17.76 -10.07 -4.62
CA PHE A 111 18.66 -8.92 -4.60
C PHE A 111 19.92 -9.27 -3.80
N THR A 112 21.08 -9.15 -4.43
CA THR A 112 22.38 -9.35 -3.78
C THR A 112 23.00 -8.04 -3.30
N GLU A 113 22.72 -6.94 -4.02
CA GLU A 113 23.30 -5.64 -3.77
C GLU A 113 22.22 -4.59 -3.46
N THR A 114 22.52 -3.67 -2.55
CA THR A 114 21.62 -2.55 -2.20
C THR A 114 21.23 -1.74 -3.45
N LEU A 115 22.14 -1.59 -4.40
CA LEU A 115 21.92 -0.86 -5.64
C LEU A 115 20.79 -1.50 -6.47
N ASP A 116 20.69 -2.83 -6.47
CA ASP A 116 19.66 -3.55 -7.23
C ASP A 116 18.28 -3.41 -6.57
N VAL A 117 18.24 -3.36 -5.23
CA VAL A 117 17.03 -3.00 -4.49
C VAL A 117 16.57 -1.59 -4.85
N ILE A 118 17.47 -0.62 -4.87
CA ILE A 118 17.14 0.78 -5.21
C ILE A 118 16.66 0.90 -6.66
N LYS A 119 17.28 0.20 -7.61
CA LYS A 119 16.81 0.15 -9.01
C LYS A 119 15.40 -0.42 -9.10
N PHE A 120 15.12 -1.50 -8.37
CA PHE A 120 13.80 -2.10 -8.31
C PHE A 120 12.76 -1.11 -7.79
N VAL A 121 13.05 -0.40 -6.69
CA VAL A 121 12.15 0.63 -6.15
C VAL A 121 11.91 1.74 -7.17
N CYS A 122 12.97 2.29 -7.77
CA CYS A 122 12.87 3.43 -8.67
C CYS A 122 12.18 3.13 -10.01
N LYS A 123 12.25 1.88 -10.49
CA LYS A 123 11.78 1.51 -11.82
C LYS A 123 10.54 0.64 -11.78
N ASP A 124 10.61 -0.47 -11.07
CA ASP A 124 9.57 -1.51 -11.13
C ASP A 124 8.44 -1.19 -10.16
N LEU A 125 8.78 -0.94 -8.89
CA LEU A 125 7.79 -0.65 -7.86
C LEU A 125 7.09 0.70 -8.14
N TRP A 126 7.85 1.75 -8.45
CA TRP A 126 7.27 3.06 -8.75
C TRP A 126 6.36 3.02 -9.99
N ALA A 127 6.78 2.31 -11.05
CA ALA A 127 5.96 2.17 -12.25
C ALA A 127 4.68 1.37 -11.99
N ALA A 128 4.77 0.30 -11.20
CA ALA A 128 3.59 -0.50 -10.86
C ALA A 128 2.55 0.28 -10.02
N CYS A 129 2.99 1.23 -9.19
CA CYS A 129 2.11 2.06 -8.37
C CYS A 129 1.55 3.30 -9.10
N TRP A 130 2.37 3.98 -9.92
CA TRP A 130 2.03 5.32 -10.47
C TRP A 130 2.15 5.44 -11.99
N ASP A 131 2.47 4.35 -12.68
CA ASP A 131 2.68 4.30 -14.14
C ASP A 131 3.79 5.27 -14.59
N ARG A 132 4.86 5.38 -13.80
CA ARG A 132 6.03 6.21 -14.05
C ARG A 132 7.24 5.74 -13.24
N GLN A 133 8.43 6.12 -13.67
CA GLN A 133 9.66 5.93 -12.88
C GLN A 133 9.87 7.13 -11.94
N VAL A 134 10.72 6.94 -10.93
CA VAL A 134 11.19 8.04 -10.07
C VAL A 134 11.99 9.04 -10.91
N ASP A 135 11.75 10.34 -10.73
CA ASP A 135 12.34 11.37 -11.60
C ASP A 135 13.84 11.58 -11.35
N ASN A 136 14.26 11.52 -10.09
CA ASN A 136 15.65 11.72 -9.73
C ASN A 136 16.08 10.83 -8.56
N LEU A 137 17.24 10.20 -8.70
CA LEU A 137 17.92 9.43 -7.66
C LEU A 137 19.28 10.06 -7.40
N ARG A 138 19.48 10.60 -6.20
CA ARG A 138 20.79 11.10 -5.73
C ARG A 138 21.36 10.11 -4.72
N THR A 139 22.68 9.92 -4.75
CA THR A 139 23.39 9.03 -3.83
C THR A 139 24.54 9.74 -3.15
N ASN A 140 24.94 9.26 -1.98
CA ASN A 140 26.13 9.72 -1.27
C ASN A 140 27.11 8.54 -1.09
N HIS A 141 28.41 8.83 -0.98
CA HIS A 141 29.46 7.84 -0.70
C HIS A 141 29.25 7.10 0.65
N ARG A 142 28.40 7.64 1.53
CA ARG A 142 27.98 7.01 2.78
C ARG A 142 26.81 6.01 2.63
N GLY A 143 26.37 5.71 1.41
CA GLY A 143 25.26 4.79 1.16
C GLY A 143 23.87 5.38 1.41
N ILE A 144 23.75 6.71 1.37
CA ILE A 144 22.45 7.41 1.48
C ILE A 144 21.88 7.59 0.07
N TYR A 145 20.60 7.25 -0.10
CA TYR A 145 19.87 7.37 -1.35
C TYR A 145 18.70 8.35 -1.16
N VAL A 146 18.52 9.28 -2.09
CA VAL A 146 17.43 10.26 -2.08
C VAL A 146 16.67 10.13 -3.38
N LEU A 147 15.41 9.71 -3.27
CA LEU A 147 14.48 9.57 -4.38
C LEU A 147 13.59 10.82 -4.42
N GLN A 148 13.39 11.38 -5.60
CA GLN A 148 12.59 12.59 -5.79
C GLN A 148 11.56 12.35 -6.91
N ASP A 149 10.30 12.66 -6.58
CA ASP A 149 9.18 12.76 -7.51
C ASP A 149 8.69 14.21 -7.52
N ASN A 150 8.75 14.86 -8.68
CA ASN A 150 8.39 16.27 -8.87
C ASN A 150 6.92 16.50 -9.16
N ALA A 151 6.15 15.45 -9.44
CA ALA A 151 4.77 15.52 -9.93
C ALA A 151 3.89 14.45 -9.28
N PHE A 152 4.04 14.26 -7.97
CA PHE A 152 3.32 13.23 -7.24
C PHE A 152 1.80 13.47 -7.33
N LYS A 153 1.12 12.68 -8.17
CA LYS A 153 -0.26 12.94 -8.62
C LYS A 153 -1.24 13.08 -7.46
N THR A 154 -1.08 12.23 -6.45
CA THR A 154 -1.94 12.16 -5.27
C THR A 154 -1.99 13.47 -4.47
N ILE A 155 -0.84 14.17 -4.33
CA ILE A 155 -0.80 15.46 -3.61
C ILE A 155 -0.86 16.66 -4.54
N THR A 156 -0.75 16.48 -5.85
CA THR A 156 -0.80 17.58 -6.82
C THR A 156 -2.14 18.33 -6.77
N ARG A 157 -3.23 17.63 -6.44
CA ARG A 157 -4.56 18.26 -6.25
C ARG A 157 -4.70 18.99 -4.91
N LEU A 158 -3.88 18.61 -3.93
CA LEU A 158 -3.82 19.24 -2.60
C LEU A 158 -2.82 20.40 -2.56
N SER A 159 -1.85 20.41 -3.46
CA SER A 159 -0.85 21.45 -3.55
C SER A 159 -1.44 22.70 -4.20
N SER A 160 -1.04 23.85 -3.68
CA SER A 160 -1.35 25.13 -4.29
C SER A 160 -0.07 25.92 -4.48
N TRP A 161 0.05 26.53 -5.66
CA TRP A 161 1.12 27.46 -5.97
C TRP A 161 0.98 28.78 -5.20
N GLU A 162 -0.19 29.05 -4.61
CA GLU A 162 -0.46 30.21 -3.74
C GLU A 162 0.09 30.04 -2.30
N GLY A 163 0.76 28.94 -2.01
CA GLY A 163 1.51 28.72 -0.76
C GLY A 163 0.81 27.80 0.25
N ARG A 164 1.50 27.56 1.38
CA ARG A 164 1.10 26.58 2.41
C ARG A 164 -0.31 26.81 2.96
N ALA A 165 -0.72 28.06 3.13
CA ALA A 165 -2.05 28.40 3.63
C ALA A 165 -3.16 27.99 2.65
N ASP A 166 -2.91 28.11 1.35
CA ASP A 166 -3.87 27.76 0.30
C ASP A 166 -3.95 26.24 0.11
N ALA A 167 -2.80 25.55 0.11
CA ALA A 167 -2.73 24.09 0.12
C ALA A 167 -3.47 23.49 1.34
N THR A 168 -3.28 24.09 2.52
CA THR A 168 -4.00 23.68 3.75
C THR A 168 -5.51 23.90 3.62
N ARG A 169 -5.95 24.97 2.93
CA ARG A 169 -7.38 25.24 2.70
C ARG A 169 -7.98 24.24 1.72
N LYS A 170 -7.30 23.95 0.62
CA LYS A 170 -7.71 22.95 -0.38
C LYS A 170 -7.77 21.54 0.21
N ALA A 171 -6.82 21.18 1.06
CA ALA A 171 -6.85 19.92 1.80
C ALA A 171 -8.07 19.81 2.73
N LYS A 172 -8.42 20.89 3.45
CA LYS A 172 -9.61 20.95 4.31
C LYS A 172 -10.93 20.95 3.54
N LEU A 173 -10.96 21.55 2.35
CA LEU A 173 -12.14 21.54 1.48
C LEU A 173 -12.35 20.14 0.86
N GLY A 174 -11.28 19.47 0.45
CA GLY A 174 -11.33 18.11 -0.05
C GLY A 174 -11.84 17.10 0.98
N SER A 175 -11.47 17.26 2.26
CA SER A 175 -11.96 16.41 3.35
C SER A 175 -13.43 16.66 3.71
N ASN A 176 -13.92 17.90 3.59
CA ASN A 176 -15.30 18.23 3.98
C ASN A 176 -16.31 17.98 2.86
N SER A 177 -15.92 18.10 1.58
CA SER A 177 -16.84 17.89 0.45
C SER A 177 -17.30 16.44 0.29
N VAL A 178 -16.56 15.46 0.79
CA VAL A 178 -16.94 14.03 0.73
C VAL A 178 -18.04 13.70 1.74
N HIS A 179 -18.20 14.52 2.80
CA HIS A 179 -19.19 14.31 3.85
C HIS A 179 -20.61 14.75 3.44
N ASP A 180 -20.75 15.58 2.41
CA ASP A 180 -22.03 16.13 1.95
C ASP A 180 -22.62 15.41 0.71
N ASP A 181 -21.87 14.49 0.09
CA ASP A 181 -22.26 13.77 -1.15
C ASP A 181 -22.79 12.33 -0.91
N PHE A 182 -23.10 11.95 0.34
CA PHE A 182 -23.76 10.68 0.70
C PHE A 182 -25.00 10.88 1.60
#